data_AF-A0A7C7PU86-F1
#
_entry.id   AF-A0A7C7PU86-F1
#
_cell.length_a   1.000
_cell.length_b   1.000
_cell.length_c   1.000
_cell.angle_alpha   90.00
_cell.angle_beta   90.00
_cell.angle_gamma   90.00
#
_symmetry.space_group_name_H-M   'P 1'
#
loop_
_entity.id
_entity.type
_entity.pdbx_description
1 polymer ?
#
loop_
_entity_poly.entity_id
_entity_poly.type
_entity_poly.pdbx_seq_one_letter_code
_entity_poly.pdbx_strand_id
1 'polypeptide(L)'
;MHSLLEAEQFVSVASILLDAAAAIKGSSAPILLLAAPSLAGALSLAPIEAALLDSGLPYRRRFRLEAPEDGAWVHIQGPGNDAGPSFRAGPPQLTIAGEVVEGLHGHGGDVHRGPLTTVAQAHALAQAIAPKSQRLKRMRPWLISGNWLHSALDTTYDPVFTALRDILVEEGTVSVVALPEVVDPDLSATPWIEPLALEAISARWPTLDLEGRARSLSHLMRPVLASSTPSTARMEELGWHRVVAPSWKSDLASQITRSARMWKERGASAAAGELVDSLLRSGQAPSFEPQD
;
A
#
# COMPACT_ATOMS: atom_id res chain seq x y z
N MET A 1 -8.67 4.57 -13.82
CA MET A 1 -7.40 4.16 -13.22
C MET A 1 -6.30 4.72 -14.08
N HIS A 2 -5.58 5.71 -13.57
CA HIS A 2 -4.45 6.34 -14.26
C HIS A 2 -3.34 5.32 -14.49
N SER A 3 -2.59 5.47 -15.58
CA SER A 3 -1.42 4.66 -15.90
C SER A 3 -0.29 5.02 -14.94
N LEU A 4 0.11 4.10 -14.04
CA LEU A 4 1.16 4.41 -13.05
C LEU A 4 2.52 4.66 -13.71
N LEU A 5 2.83 3.92 -14.77
CA LEU A 5 4.12 4.02 -15.47
C LEU A 5 4.24 5.31 -16.30
N GLU A 6 3.18 6.11 -16.40
CA GLU A 6 3.21 7.47 -16.97
C GLU A 6 3.36 8.56 -15.89
N ALA A 7 3.24 8.22 -14.61
CA ALA A 7 3.41 9.18 -13.52
C ALA A 7 4.89 9.46 -13.24
N GLU A 8 5.20 10.69 -12.83
CA GLU A 8 6.58 11.16 -12.61
C GLU A 8 7.38 10.25 -11.66
N GLN A 9 6.71 9.73 -10.62
CA GLN A 9 7.32 8.89 -9.60
C GLN A 9 7.84 7.54 -10.15
N PHE A 10 7.36 7.11 -11.32
CA PHE A 10 7.73 5.83 -11.94
C PHE A 10 8.71 5.97 -13.11
N VAL A 11 9.11 7.18 -13.49
CA VAL A 11 9.91 7.44 -14.71
C VAL A 11 11.19 6.60 -14.75
N SER A 12 11.91 6.49 -13.62
CA SER A 12 13.17 5.75 -13.56
C SER A 12 13.01 4.23 -13.68
N VAL A 13 11.85 3.69 -13.30
CA VAL A 13 11.55 2.25 -13.33
C VAL A 13 10.70 1.82 -14.53
N ALA A 14 10.12 2.78 -15.26
CA ALA A 14 9.05 2.50 -16.22
C ALA A 14 9.48 1.55 -17.33
N SER A 15 10.64 1.78 -17.94
CA SER A 15 11.17 0.93 -19.01
C SER A 15 11.36 -0.52 -18.56
N ILE A 16 12.01 -0.72 -17.40
CA ILE A 16 12.29 -2.04 -16.83
C ILE A 16 10.99 -2.80 -16.55
N LEU A 17 9.99 -2.13 -15.97
CA LEU A 17 8.70 -2.74 -15.66
C LEU A 17 7.87 -3.04 -16.91
N LEU A 18 7.93 -2.20 -17.95
CA LEU A 18 7.27 -2.43 -19.23
C LEU A 18 7.90 -3.63 -19.96
N ASP A 19 9.22 -3.70 -20.02
CA ASP A 19 9.95 -4.81 -20.64
C ASP A 19 9.66 -6.13 -19.93
N ALA A 20 9.67 -6.11 -18.59
CA ALA A 20 9.32 -7.27 -17.79
C ALA A 20 7.87 -7.70 -18.00
N ALA A 21 6.91 -6.77 -18.02
CA ALA A 21 5.51 -7.07 -18.29
C ALA A 21 5.31 -7.69 -19.68
N ALA A 22 6.01 -7.20 -20.70
CA ALA A 22 5.97 -7.75 -22.05
C ALA A 22 6.51 -9.18 -22.08
N ALA A 23 7.66 -9.44 -21.45
CA ALA A 23 8.26 -10.76 -21.39
C ALA A 23 7.42 -11.77 -20.57
N ILE A 24 6.80 -11.33 -19.47
CA ILE A 24 5.88 -12.14 -18.66
C ILE A 24 4.66 -12.54 -19.49
N LYS A 25 4.05 -11.61 -20.22
CA LYS A 25 2.90 -11.88 -21.11
C LYS A 25 3.24 -12.86 -22.24
N GLY A 26 4.48 -12.85 -22.72
CA GLY A 26 4.97 -13.76 -23.75
C GLY A 26 5.41 -15.14 -23.24
N SER A 27 5.49 -15.34 -21.92
CA SER A 27 5.97 -16.59 -21.33
C SER A 27 4.88 -17.67 -21.32
N SER A 28 5.24 -18.87 -21.78
CA SER A 28 4.41 -20.09 -21.63
C SER A 28 4.75 -20.88 -20.37
N ALA A 29 5.89 -20.58 -19.71
CA ALA A 29 6.31 -21.24 -18.49
C ALA A 29 5.62 -20.60 -17.25
N PRO A 30 5.34 -21.40 -16.20
CA PRO A 30 4.82 -20.86 -14.95
C PRO A 30 5.76 -19.81 -14.34
N ILE A 31 5.23 -18.62 -14.02
CA ILE A 31 5.97 -17.56 -13.34
C ILE A 31 6.00 -17.85 -11.84
N LEU A 32 7.19 -17.97 -11.27
CA LEU A 32 7.36 -18.14 -9.83
C LEU A 32 7.36 -16.76 -9.13
N LEU A 33 6.40 -16.52 -8.26
CA LEU A 33 6.29 -15.31 -7.45
C LEU A 33 6.97 -15.54 -6.09
N LEU A 34 7.93 -14.69 -5.74
CA LEU A 34 8.78 -14.81 -4.56
C LEU A 34 8.79 -13.54 -3.73
N ALA A 35 8.66 -13.69 -2.42
CA ALA A 35 8.85 -12.62 -1.44
C ALA A 35 9.17 -13.20 -0.07
N ALA A 36 9.73 -12.39 0.83
CA ALA A 36 9.72 -12.71 2.25
C ALA A 36 8.26 -12.92 2.75
N PRO A 37 8.02 -13.81 3.72
CA PRO A 37 6.72 -13.93 4.38
C PRO A 37 6.48 -12.74 5.31
N SER A 38 6.37 -11.54 4.75
CA SER A 38 6.18 -10.27 5.44
C SER A 38 4.94 -9.56 4.91
N LEU A 39 4.44 -8.58 5.67
CA LEU A 39 3.28 -7.78 5.26
C LEU A 39 3.54 -7.07 3.93
N ALA A 40 4.69 -6.41 3.78
CA ALA A 40 5.09 -5.77 2.53
C ALA A 40 5.24 -6.78 1.38
N GLY A 41 5.83 -7.95 1.64
CA GLY A 41 5.99 -9.01 0.63
C GLY A 41 4.63 -9.52 0.11
N ALA A 42 3.68 -9.76 1.01
CA ALA A 42 2.32 -10.15 0.65
C ALA A 42 1.60 -9.06 -0.15
N LEU A 43 1.70 -7.80 0.29
CA LEU A 43 1.10 -6.65 -0.40
C LEU A 43 1.69 -6.42 -1.80
N SER A 44 2.97 -6.72 -2.01
CA SER A 44 3.61 -6.64 -3.33
C SER A 44 3.23 -7.82 -4.23
N LEU A 45 3.12 -9.04 -3.71
CA LEU A 45 2.77 -10.20 -4.55
C LEU A 45 1.32 -10.20 -5.01
N ALA A 46 0.40 -9.75 -4.17
CA ALA A 46 -1.03 -9.80 -4.43
C ALA A 46 -1.46 -9.15 -5.77
N PRO A 47 -1.06 -7.91 -6.12
CA PRO A 47 -1.42 -7.32 -7.41
C PRO A 47 -0.81 -8.07 -8.60
N ILE A 48 0.43 -8.56 -8.48
CA ILE A 48 1.07 -9.33 -9.56
C ILE A 48 0.31 -10.64 -9.79
N GLU A 49 -0.04 -11.35 -8.71
CA GLU A 49 -0.85 -12.55 -8.77
C GLU A 49 -2.23 -12.30 -9.38
N ALA A 50 -2.89 -11.20 -9.00
CA ALA A 50 -4.15 -10.79 -9.60
C ALA A 50 -4.04 -10.57 -11.12
N ALA A 51 -2.95 -9.95 -11.58
CA ALA A 51 -2.72 -9.71 -12.99
C ALA A 51 -2.44 -11.02 -13.76
N LEU A 52 -1.66 -11.94 -13.18
CA LEU A 52 -1.40 -13.24 -13.80
C LEU A 52 -2.69 -14.07 -13.90
N LEU A 53 -3.50 -14.09 -12.83
CA LEU A 53 -4.80 -14.76 -12.81
C LEU A 53 -5.75 -14.21 -13.89
N ASP A 54 -5.93 -12.88 -13.92
CA ASP A 54 -6.87 -12.25 -14.85
C ASP A 54 -6.37 -12.28 -16.31
N SER A 55 -5.08 -12.47 -16.54
CA SER A 55 -4.48 -12.70 -17.87
C SER A 55 -4.35 -14.19 -18.23
N GLY A 56 -4.79 -15.12 -17.37
CA GLY A 56 -4.72 -16.56 -17.62
C GLY A 56 -3.29 -17.12 -17.68
N LEU A 57 -2.32 -16.44 -17.07
CA LEU A 57 -0.91 -16.84 -17.07
C LEU A 57 -0.63 -17.83 -15.93
N PRO A 58 0.06 -18.95 -16.20
CA PRO A 58 0.40 -19.92 -15.16
C PRO A 58 1.40 -19.30 -14.17
N TYR A 59 1.19 -19.55 -12.88
CA TYR A 59 2.09 -19.04 -11.85
C TYR A 59 2.16 -19.97 -10.64
N ARG A 60 3.16 -19.73 -9.78
CA ARG A 60 3.26 -20.35 -8.45
C ARG A 60 3.71 -19.29 -7.45
N ARG A 61 3.00 -19.13 -6.34
CA ARG A 61 3.42 -18.28 -5.21
C ARG A 61 4.26 -19.06 -4.21
N ARG A 62 5.38 -18.50 -3.77
CA ARG A 62 6.18 -19.02 -2.64
C ARG A 62 6.74 -17.88 -1.79
N PHE A 63 6.61 -17.99 -0.48
CA PHE A 63 7.27 -17.08 0.45
C PHE A 63 8.67 -17.61 0.78
N ARG A 64 9.67 -17.19 0.00
CA ARG A 64 11.09 -17.55 0.14
C ARG A 64 11.95 -16.32 -0.18
N LEU A 65 13.11 -16.22 0.46
CA LEU A 65 14.05 -15.10 0.33
C LEU A 65 15.00 -15.22 -0.86
N GLU A 66 15.21 -16.42 -1.36
CA GLU A 66 16.18 -16.69 -2.42
C GLU A 66 15.45 -16.97 -3.74
N ALA A 67 15.88 -16.26 -4.78
CA ALA A 67 15.49 -16.55 -6.14
C ALA A 67 16.26 -17.77 -6.68
N PRO A 68 15.61 -18.68 -7.42
CA PRO A 68 16.31 -19.71 -8.17
C PRO A 68 17.23 -19.11 -9.24
N GLU A 69 18.30 -19.84 -9.58
CA GLU A 69 19.20 -19.45 -10.68
C GLU A 69 18.48 -19.48 -12.05
N ASP A 70 17.61 -20.47 -12.24
CA ASP A 70 16.93 -20.74 -13.51
C ASP A 70 15.40 -20.57 -13.42
N GLY A 71 14.80 -20.38 -14.60
CA GLY A 71 13.35 -20.31 -14.77
C GLY A 71 12.80 -18.89 -14.69
N ALA A 72 11.48 -18.78 -14.90
CA ALA A 72 10.77 -17.52 -14.92
C ALA A 72 10.29 -17.13 -13.51
N TRP A 73 10.65 -15.95 -13.03
CA TRP A 73 10.28 -15.50 -11.70
C TRP A 73 10.16 -13.99 -11.55
N VAL A 74 9.37 -13.59 -10.55
CA VAL A 74 9.33 -12.23 -10.01
C VAL A 74 9.68 -12.31 -8.53
N HIS A 75 10.73 -11.61 -8.12
CA HIS A 75 11.24 -11.63 -6.75
C HIS A 75 11.14 -10.24 -6.12
N ILE A 76 10.36 -10.14 -5.06
CA ILE A 76 10.21 -8.94 -4.24
C ILE A 76 11.30 -8.95 -3.17
N GLN A 77 12.18 -7.96 -3.21
CA GLN A 77 13.19 -7.78 -2.18
C GLN A 77 12.59 -7.14 -0.92
N GLY A 78 13.26 -7.39 0.21
CA GLY A 78 12.85 -6.87 1.51
C GLY A 78 13.02 -5.35 1.62
N PRO A 79 12.41 -4.74 2.66
CA PRO A 79 12.58 -3.32 2.94
C PRO A 79 14.05 -2.95 3.17
N GLY A 80 14.46 -1.75 2.73
CA GLY A 80 15.83 -1.24 2.88
C GLY A 80 16.80 -1.62 1.76
N ASN A 81 16.35 -2.36 0.75
CA ASN A 81 17.08 -2.48 -0.51
C ASN A 81 16.52 -1.47 -1.51
N ASP A 82 17.32 -0.45 -1.82
CA ASP A 82 16.96 0.67 -2.69
C ASP A 82 17.68 0.63 -4.05
N ALA A 83 18.06 -0.56 -4.51
CA ALA A 83 18.80 -0.74 -5.77
C ALA A 83 17.94 -0.54 -7.03
N GLY A 84 16.63 -0.35 -6.89
CA GLY A 84 15.69 -0.33 -8.00
C GLY A 84 15.40 -1.72 -8.60
N PRO A 85 14.43 -1.81 -9.52
CA PRO A 85 14.12 -3.06 -10.20
C PRO A 85 15.22 -3.44 -11.18
N SER A 86 15.43 -4.74 -11.37
CA SER A 86 16.33 -5.27 -12.39
C SER A 86 15.67 -6.41 -13.14
N PHE A 87 15.86 -6.44 -14.45
CA PHE A 87 15.20 -7.39 -15.33
C PHE A 87 16.19 -8.07 -16.27
N ARG A 88 16.06 -9.38 -16.41
CA ARG A 88 16.73 -10.18 -17.43
C ARG A 88 15.68 -10.89 -18.28
N ALA A 89 15.80 -10.75 -19.60
CA ALA A 89 14.99 -11.47 -20.55
C ALA A 89 15.51 -12.90 -20.77
N GLY A 90 14.59 -13.87 -20.87
CA GLY A 90 14.83 -15.24 -21.35
C GLY A 90 15.56 -16.19 -20.37
N PRO A 91 14.84 -16.93 -19.51
CA PRO A 91 13.44 -16.74 -19.09
C PRO A 91 13.25 -15.42 -18.33
N PRO A 92 12.02 -14.87 -18.23
CA PRO A 92 11.81 -13.58 -17.56
C PRO A 92 12.17 -13.68 -16.08
N GLN A 93 13.17 -12.92 -15.66
CA GLN A 93 13.65 -12.83 -14.29
C GLN A 93 13.61 -11.37 -13.86
N LEU A 94 12.63 -11.02 -13.03
CA LEU A 94 12.42 -9.67 -12.52
C LEU A 94 12.66 -9.62 -11.02
N THR A 95 13.60 -8.78 -10.59
CA THR A 95 13.73 -8.38 -9.20
C THR A 95 13.08 -7.02 -9.01
N ILE A 96 12.26 -6.87 -7.97
CA ILE A 96 11.66 -5.59 -7.56
C ILE A 96 12.25 -5.21 -6.20
N ALA A 97 13.07 -4.16 -6.17
CA ALA A 97 13.60 -3.53 -4.97
C ALA A 97 13.00 -2.12 -4.82
N GLY A 98 13.11 -1.51 -3.65
CA GLY A 98 12.78 -0.10 -3.49
C GLY A 98 13.67 0.78 -4.37
N GLU A 99 13.26 2.03 -4.58
CA GLU A 99 14.10 3.04 -5.23
C GLU A 99 13.79 4.41 -4.63
N VAL A 100 14.80 5.26 -4.46
CA VAL A 100 14.57 6.66 -4.04
C VAL A 100 14.34 7.50 -5.29
N VAL A 101 13.11 7.99 -5.45
CA VAL A 101 12.66 8.74 -6.63
C VAL A 101 12.21 10.15 -6.27
N GLU A 102 11.99 10.96 -7.29
CA GLU A 102 11.37 12.27 -7.16
C GLU A 102 9.88 12.12 -6.89
N GLY A 103 9.39 12.71 -5.79
CA GLY A 103 8.01 12.60 -5.36
C GLY A 103 7.18 13.84 -5.70
N LEU A 104 7.61 15.00 -5.19
CA LEU A 104 6.94 16.29 -5.35
C LEU A 104 7.97 17.42 -5.52
N HIS A 105 7.52 18.53 -6.10
CA HIS A 105 8.30 19.75 -6.22
C HIS A 105 7.83 20.79 -5.18
N GLY A 106 8.76 21.37 -4.44
CA GLY A 106 8.50 22.48 -3.53
C GLY A 106 8.19 23.78 -4.28
N HIS A 107 7.68 24.78 -3.55
CA HIS A 107 7.27 26.07 -4.14
C HIS A 107 8.42 26.83 -4.84
N GLY A 108 9.68 26.54 -4.49
CA GLY A 108 10.88 27.10 -5.12
C GLY A 108 11.47 26.24 -6.25
N GLY A 109 10.84 25.12 -6.62
CA GLY A 109 11.37 24.16 -7.59
C GLY A 109 12.28 23.07 -6.99
N ASP A 110 12.48 23.07 -5.67
CA ASP A 110 13.26 22.04 -4.98
C ASP A 110 12.57 20.68 -5.09
N VAL A 111 13.33 19.65 -5.44
CA VAL A 111 12.81 18.28 -5.58
C VAL A 111 12.80 17.59 -4.23
N HIS A 112 11.62 17.15 -3.79
CA HIS A 112 11.47 16.29 -2.62
C HIS A 112 11.44 14.83 -3.04
N ARG A 113 12.36 14.05 -2.48
CA ARG A 113 12.55 12.63 -2.82
C ARG A 113 11.96 11.73 -1.74
N GLY A 114 11.49 10.56 -2.16
CA GLY A 114 10.90 9.56 -1.28
C GLY A 114 11.04 8.15 -1.85
N PRO A 115 10.64 7.13 -1.08
CA PRO A 115 10.76 5.74 -1.49
C PRO A 115 9.65 5.36 -2.48
N LEU A 116 10.00 4.95 -3.69
CA LEU A 116 9.14 4.16 -4.55
C LEU A 116 9.19 2.70 -4.12
N THR A 117 8.23 2.31 -3.28
CA THR A 117 8.25 1.01 -2.62
C THR A 117 7.96 -0.16 -3.57
N THR A 118 8.36 -1.37 -3.18
CA THR A 118 8.10 -2.59 -3.97
C THR A 118 6.61 -2.84 -4.19
N VAL A 119 5.74 -2.42 -3.25
CA VAL A 119 4.29 -2.49 -3.41
C VAL A 119 3.83 -1.59 -4.55
N ALA A 120 4.31 -0.36 -4.61
CA ALA A 120 3.95 0.59 -5.66
C ALA A 120 4.40 0.09 -7.05
N GLN A 121 5.64 -0.38 -7.16
CA GLN A 121 6.18 -0.96 -8.40
C GLN A 121 5.42 -2.23 -8.81
N ALA A 122 5.03 -3.07 -7.86
CA ALA A 122 4.24 -4.27 -8.14
C ALA A 122 2.85 -3.95 -8.70
N HIS A 123 2.19 -2.90 -8.19
CA HIS A 123 0.93 -2.41 -8.75
C HIS A 123 1.11 -1.89 -10.20
N ALA A 124 2.21 -1.20 -10.48
CA ALA A 124 2.50 -0.69 -11.82
C ALA A 124 2.80 -1.82 -12.81
N LEU A 125 3.63 -2.80 -12.43
CA LEU A 125 3.86 -4.03 -13.21
C LEU A 125 2.56 -4.77 -13.48
N ALA A 126 1.74 -4.98 -12.45
CA ALA A 126 0.47 -5.66 -12.55
C ALA A 126 -0.49 -4.96 -13.52
N GLN A 127 -0.56 -3.62 -13.49
CA GLN A 127 -1.34 -2.83 -14.43
C GLN A 127 -0.83 -2.98 -15.88
N ALA A 128 0.48 -3.07 -16.10
CA ALA A 128 1.07 -3.29 -17.43
C ALA A 128 0.82 -4.72 -17.97
N ILE A 129 0.69 -5.71 -17.08
CA ILE A 129 0.31 -7.08 -17.44
C ILE A 129 -1.19 -7.18 -17.75
N ALA A 130 -2.06 -6.63 -16.89
CA ALA A 130 -3.51 -6.78 -16.96
C ALA A 130 -4.26 -5.44 -16.77
N PRO A 131 -4.21 -4.51 -17.74
CA PRO A 131 -4.73 -3.14 -17.56
C PRO A 131 -6.24 -3.06 -17.34
N LYS A 132 -6.99 -4.10 -17.71
CA LYS A 132 -8.45 -4.19 -17.55
C LYS A 132 -8.90 -5.04 -16.36
N SER A 133 -7.97 -5.52 -15.53
CA SER A 133 -8.28 -6.37 -14.37
C SER A 133 -9.22 -5.69 -13.38
N GLN A 134 -10.29 -6.39 -13.00
CA GLN A 134 -11.21 -5.91 -11.97
C GLN A 134 -10.67 -6.18 -10.56
N ARG A 135 -9.86 -7.23 -10.38
CA ARG A 135 -9.15 -7.48 -9.12
C ARG A 135 -8.19 -6.33 -8.81
N LEU A 136 -7.41 -5.90 -9.80
CA LEU A 136 -6.51 -4.75 -9.65
C LEU A 136 -7.24 -3.47 -9.29
N LYS A 137 -8.39 -3.19 -9.90
CA LYS A 137 -9.21 -2.02 -9.53
C LYS A 137 -9.63 -2.06 -8.06
N ARG A 138 -10.06 -3.22 -7.55
CA ARG A 138 -10.44 -3.37 -6.14
C ARG A 138 -9.24 -3.24 -5.20
N MET A 139 -8.07 -3.68 -5.64
CA MET A 139 -6.84 -3.63 -4.84
C MET A 139 -6.10 -2.30 -4.97
N ARG A 140 -6.48 -1.43 -5.91
CA ARG A 140 -5.81 -0.17 -6.20
C ARG A 140 -5.54 0.74 -4.98
N PRO A 141 -6.42 0.83 -3.97
CA PRO A 141 -6.12 1.59 -2.74
C PRO A 141 -4.86 1.13 -2.00
N TRP A 142 -4.45 -0.15 -2.14
CA TRP A 142 -3.27 -0.70 -1.49
C TRP A 142 -1.95 -0.25 -2.11
N LEU A 143 -1.98 0.49 -3.22
CA LEU A 143 -0.82 1.04 -3.90
C LEU A 143 0.17 1.74 -2.94
N ILE A 144 -0.36 2.53 -2.01
CA ILE A 144 0.42 3.34 -1.07
C ILE A 144 0.77 2.62 0.24
N SER A 145 0.36 1.35 0.40
CA SER A 145 0.57 0.62 1.66
C SER A 145 2.04 0.31 1.93
N GLY A 146 2.87 0.16 0.90
CA GLY A 146 4.32 0.04 1.08
C GLY A 146 4.92 1.30 1.69
N ASN A 147 4.52 2.48 1.20
CA ASN A 147 4.94 3.77 1.74
C ASN A 147 4.42 4.01 3.16
N TRP A 148 3.18 3.58 3.45
CA TRP A 148 2.67 3.58 4.82
C TRP A 148 3.55 2.77 5.78
N LEU A 149 4.03 1.60 5.34
CA LEU A 149 4.91 0.73 6.12
C LEU A 149 6.37 1.21 6.17
N HIS A 150 6.74 2.19 5.33
CA HIS A 150 8.08 2.74 5.28
C HIS A 150 8.29 3.74 6.42
N SER A 151 9.53 3.81 6.92
CA SER A 151 9.93 4.72 8.00
C SER A 151 9.98 6.19 7.59
N ALA A 152 9.76 6.51 6.32
CA ALA A 152 9.84 7.89 5.80
C ALA A 152 8.76 8.78 6.45
N LEU A 153 7.57 8.21 6.66
CA LEU A 153 6.50 8.87 7.38
C LEU A 153 6.77 8.99 8.89
N ASP A 154 7.71 8.23 9.46
CA ASP A 154 8.03 8.29 10.89
C ASP A 154 9.11 9.32 11.24
N THR A 155 9.78 9.91 10.24
CA THR A 155 10.85 10.90 10.46
C THR A 155 10.45 12.30 10.04
N THR A 156 9.96 12.44 8.81
CA THR A 156 9.63 13.75 8.24
C THR A 156 8.31 13.67 7.51
N TYR A 157 8.35 13.43 6.21
CA TYR A 157 7.25 13.48 5.27
C TYR A 157 7.64 12.60 4.08
N ASP A 158 6.68 11.88 3.51
CA ASP A 158 6.90 11.07 2.31
C ASP A 158 6.23 11.73 1.09
N PRO A 159 7.00 12.40 0.21
CA PRO A 159 6.45 13.06 -0.97
C PRO A 159 5.91 12.06 -1.99
N VAL A 160 6.47 10.84 -2.05
CA VAL A 160 5.98 9.79 -2.94
C VAL A 160 4.65 9.24 -2.42
N PHE A 161 4.52 9.01 -1.11
CA PHE A 161 3.23 8.64 -0.51
C PHE A 161 2.14 9.65 -0.86
N THR A 162 2.44 10.94 -0.72
CA THR A 162 1.47 12.00 -1.01
C THR A 162 1.12 12.05 -2.49
N ALA A 163 2.10 12.06 -3.39
CA ALA A 163 1.85 12.08 -4.82
C ALA A 163 1.00 10.87 -5.28
N LEU A 164 1.31 9.67 -4.76
CA LEU A 164 0.52 8.47 -5.08
C LEU A 164 -0.89 8.53 -4.48
N ARG A 165 -1.04 9.06 -3.26
CA ARG A 165 -2.36 9.28 -2.64
C ARG A 165 -3.19 10.24 -3.49
N ASP A 166 -2.60 11.33 -3.94
CA ASP A 166 -3.29 12.35 -4.74
C ASP A 166 -3.73 11.76 -6.10
N ILE A 167 -2.89 10.95 -6.76
CA ILE A 167 -3.29 10.15 -7.94
C ILE A 167 -4.52 9.28 -7.66
N LEU A 168 -4.56 8.60 -6.49
CA LEU A 168 -5.69 7.75 -6.10
C LEU A 168 -6.98 8.54 -5.84
N VAL A 169 -6.86 9.76 -5.30
CA VAL A 169 -7.97 10.68 -5.06
C VAL A 169 -8.50 11.24 -6.38
N GLU A 170 -7.61 11.72 -7.26
CA GLU A 170 -7.96 12.26 -8.58
C GLU A 170 -8.67 11.23 -9.46
N GLU A 171 -8.27 9.95 -9.40
CA GLU A 171 -8.97 8.88 -10.13
C GLU A 171 -10.26 8.40 -9.46
N GLY A 172 -10.58 8.89 -8.26
CA GLY A 172 -11.76 8.51 -7.47
C GLY A 172 -11.68 7.11 -6.86
N THR A 173 -10.49 6.51 -6.77
CA THR A 173 -10.29 5.19 -6.14
C THR A 173 -10.39 5.28 -4.62
N VAL A 174 -9.92 6.38 -4.03
CA VAL A 174 -9.97 6.62 -2.58
C VAL A 174 -10.49 8.01 -2.29
N SER A 175 -10.92 8.21 -1.05
CA SER A 175 -11.18 9.51 -0.45
C SER A 175 -10.28 9.68 0.77
N VAL A 176 -9.94 10.92 1.06
CA VAL A 176 -9.18 11.31 2.25
C VAL A 176 -10.16 11.97 3.20
N VAL A 177 -10.33 11.39 4.40
CA VAL A 177 -11.31 11.83 5.39
C VAL A 177 -10.67 11.95 6.77
N ALA A 178 -11.31 12.69 7.68
CA ALA A 178 -10.84 12.75 9.06
C ALA A 178 -11.17 11.45 9.83
N LEU A 179 -10.45 11.19 10.92
CA LEU A 179 -10.68 10.01 11.77
C LEU A 179 -12.16 9.80 12.18
N PRO A 180 -12.93 10.85 12.56
CA PRO A 180 -14.34 10.68 12.91
C PRO A 180 -15.28 10.29 11.74
N GLU A 181 -14.80 10.32 10.50
CA GLU A 181 -15.56 9.90 9.32
C GLU A 181 -15.32 8.43 8.96
N VAL A 182 -14.32 7.79 9.56
CA VAL A 182 -14.05 6.37 9.37
C VAL A 182 -15.09 5.57 10.16
N VAL A 183 -15.80 4.66 9.49
CA VAL A 183 -16.90 3.89 10.09
C VAL A 183 -16.37 2.88 11.11
N ASP A 184 -15.26 2.21 10.80
CA ASP A 184 -14.68 1.16 11.64
C ASP A 184 -13.15 1.36 11.78
N PRO A 185 -12.71 2.38 12.53
CA PRO A 185 -11.28 2.63 12.75
C PRO A 185 -10.69 1.65 13.77
N ASP A 186 -9.50 1.16 13.50
CA ASP A 186 -8.65 0.47 14.48
C ASP A 186 -7.82 1.47 15.28
N LEU A 187 -8.09 1.54 16.59
CA LEU A 187 -7.43 2.49 17.50
C LEU A 187 -6.15 1.97 18.16
N SER A 188 -5.72 0.74 17.86
CA SER A 188 -4.48 0.21 18.46
C SER A 188 -3.22 0.95 17.99
N ALA A 189 -3.28 1.60 16.82
CA ALA A 189 -2.21 2.46 16.32
C ALA A 189 -2.32 3.91 16.83
N THR A 190 -3.38 4.25 17.56
CA THR A 190 -3.69 5.59 18.06
C THR A 190 -4.08 5.53 19.55
N PRO A 191 -3.22 5.00 20.43
CA PRO A 191 -3.55 4.78 21.86
C PRO A 191 -3.86 6.06 22.64
N TRP A 192 -3.56 7.24 22.08
CA TRP A 192 -3.90 8.54 22.66
C TRP A 192 -5.34 8.99 22.37
N ILE A 193 -6.07 8.25 21.53
CA ILE A 193 -7.46 8.53 21.19
C ILE A 193 -8.36 7.77 22.16
N GLU A 194 -9.18 8.50 22.91
CA GLU A 194 -10.20 7.91 23.77
C GLU A 194 -11.39 7.42 22.93
N PRO A 195 -11.74 6.11 22.95
CA PRO A 195 -12.79 5.56 22.09
C PRO A 195 -14.16 6.24 22.26
N LEU A 196 -14.55 6.52 23.52
CA LEU A 196 -15.82 7.19 23.82
C LEU A 196 -15.87 8.62 23.29
N ALA A 197 -14.74 9.33 23.33
CA ALA A 197 -14.65 10.68 22.77
C ALA A 197 -14.76 10.66 21.24
N LEU A 198 -14.10 9.70 20.59
CA LEU A 198 -14.22 9.51 19.14
C LEU A 198 -15.66 9.18 18.75
N GLU A 199 -16.33 8.27 19.45
CA GLU A 199 -17.72 7.89 19.19
C GLU A 199 -18.66 9.11 19.30
N ALA A 200 -18.52 9.89 20.37
CA ALA A 200 -19.33 11.09 20.59
C ALA A 200 -19.12 12.17 19.51
N ILE A 201 -17.87 12.35 19.06
CA ILE A 201 -17.53 13.28 17.97
C ILE A 201 -18.09 12.76 16.64
N SER A 202 -17.89 11.48 16.33
CA SER A 202 -18.33 10.85 15.08
C SER A 202 -19.85 10.94 14.91
N ALA A 203 -20.61 10.70 15.99
CA ALA A 203 -22.08 10.81 15.99
C ALA A 203 -22.59 12.22 15.65
N ARG A 204 -21.84 13.26 16.01
CA ARG A 204 -22.20 14.67 15.75
C ARG A 204 -21.53 15.23 14.50
N TRP A 205 -20.54 14.55 13.93
CA TRP A 205 -19.70 15.04 12.82
C TRP A 205 -20.49 15.59 11.63
N PRO A 206 -21.59 14.95 11.17
CA PRO A 206 -22.38 15.47 10.05
C PRO A 206 -23.07 16.82 10.34
N THR A 207 -23.28 17.15 11.62
CA THR A 207 -23.95 18.39 12.08
C THR A 207 -22.99 19.55 12.33
N LEU A 208 -21.68 19.27 12.38
CA LEU A 208 -20.65 20.28 12.62
C LEU A 208 -20.30 21.01 11.32
N ASP A 209 -20.15 22.32 11.42
CA ASP A 209 -19.55 23.16 10.38
C ASP A 209 -18.02 22.97 10.33
N LEU A 210 -17.36 23.65 9.39
CA LEU A 210 -15.92 23.52 9.20
C LEU A 210 -15.12 23.86 10.46
N GLU A 211 -15.50 24.92 11.17
CA GLU A 211 -14.83 25.34 12.40
C GLU A 211 -15.06 24.33 13.54
N GLY A 212 -16.30 23.84 13.70
CA GLY A 212 -16.66 22.83 14.67
C GLY A 212 -15.91 21.51 14.45
N ARG A 213 -15.75 21.08 13.19
CA ARG A 213 -14.96 19.89 12.81
C ARG A 213 -13.49 20.08 13.15
N ALA A 214 -12.90 21.21 12.74
CA ALA A 214 -11.50 21.51 13.02
C ALA A 214 -11.23 21.50 14.54
N ARG A 215 -12.07 22.19 15.32
CA ARG A 215 -11.93 22.27 16.78
C ARG A 215 -12.08 20.91 17.46
N SER A 216 -13.06 20.11 17.03
CA SER A 216 -13.31 18.78 17.59
C SER A 216 -12.16 17.83 17.30
N LEU A 217 -11.64 17.84 16.08
CA LEU A 217 -10.50 17.01 15.69
C LEU A 217 -9.21 17.44 16.40
N SER A 218 -8.93 18.75 16.49
CA SER A 218 -7.79 19.26 17.27
C SER A 218 -7.87 18.86 18.74
N HIS A 219 -9.07 18.89 19.34
CA HIS A 219 -9.27 18.43 20.71
C HIS A 219 -8.98 16.93 20.85
N LEU A 220 -9.48 16.13 19.91
CA LEU A 220 -9.28 14.68 19.88
C LEU A 220 -7.79 14.31 19.73
N MET A 221 -7.05 15.03 18.89
CA MET A 221 -5.63 14.78 18.62
C MET A 221 -4.69 15.38 19.67
N ARG A 222 -5.14 16.36 20.47
CA ARG A 222 -4.34 17.07 21.47
C ARG A 222 -3.48 16.17 22.37
N PRO A 223 -3.95 15.01 22.87
CA PRO A 223 -3.15 14.18 23.78
C PRO A 223 -1.82 13.69 23.17
N VAL A 224 -1.75 13.51 21.84
CA VAL A 224 -0.52 13.04 21.18
C VAL A 224 0.59 14.09 21.17
N LEU A 225 0.25 15.38 21.30
CA LEU A 225 1.22 16.48 21.24
C LEU A 225 2.22 16.46 22.41
N ALA A 226 1.91 15.73 23.47
CA ALA A 226 2.82 15.49 24.59
C ALA A 226 3.81 14.34 24.33
N SER A 227 3.64 13.59 23.24
CA SER A 227 4.50 12.46 22.84
C SER A 227 5.50 12.88 21.76
N SER A 228 6.69 12.27 21.79
CA SER A 228 7.67 12.37 20.70
C SER A 228 7.42 11.36 19.57
N THR A 229 6.44 10.47 19.73
CA THR A 229 6.05 9.47 18.73
C THR A 229 4.52 9.38 18.64
N PRO A 230 3.95 9.29 17.43
CA PRO A 230 4.63 9.26 16.15
C PRO A 230 5.10 10.65 15.68
N SER A 231 5.73 10.74 14.51
CA SER A 231 6.07 12.02 13.88
C SER A 231 4.83 12.87 13.59
N THR A 232 5.03 14.17 13.34
CA THR A 232 3.96 15.07 12.91
C THR A 232 3.28 14.58 11.64
N ALA A 233 4.00 14.15 10.60
CA ALA A 233 3.36 13.66 9.37
C ALA A 233 2.54 12.40 9.60
N ARG A 234 3.06 11.42 10.37
CA ARG A 234 2.30 10.23 10.71
C ARG A 234 1.05 10.57 11.53
N MET A 235 1.16 11.52 12.46
CA MET A 235 0.03 12.03 13.23
C MET A 235 -1.03 12.66 12.32
N GLU A 236 -0.63 13.46 11.33
CA GLU A 236 -1.54 14.06 10.35
C GLU A 236 -2.28 13.00 9.55
N GLU A 237 -1.59 11.97 9.05
CA GLU A 237 -2.23 10.87 8.34
C GLU A 237 -3.12 9.99 9.22
N LEU A 238 -2.84 9.92 10.53
CA LEU A 238 -3.65 9.18 11.50
C LEU A 238 -4.90 9.96 11.98
N GLY A 239 -4.90 11.29 11.89
CA GLY A 239 -6.00 12.13 12.37
C GLY A 239 -6.82 12.77 11.24
N TRP A 240 -6.15 13.41 10.28
CA TRP A 240 -6.76 14.26 9.26
C TRP A 240 -6.86 13.58 7.89
N HIS A 241 -5.92 12.71 7.53
CA HIS A 241 -5.82 12.16 6.18
C HIS A 241 -6.03 10.65 6.10
N ARG A 242 -7.14 10.15 6.66
CA ARG A 242 -7.49 8.72 6.57
C ARG A 242 -7.88 8.36 5.14
N VAL A 243 -7.15 7.41 4.55
CA VAL A 243 -7.42 6.92 3.20
C VAL A 243 -8.47 5.82 3.25
N VAL A 244 -9.64 6.07 2.67
CA VAL A 244 -10.78 5.14 2.62
C VAL A 244 -11.19 4.91 1.16
N ALA A 245 -11.40 3.65 0.77
CA ALA A 245 -11.98 3.33 -0.54
C ALA A 245 -13.51 3.18 -0.45
N PRO A 246 -14.28 3.40 -1.53
CA PRO A 246 -15.75 3.39 -1.48
C PRO A 246 -16.40 2.12 -0.92
N SER A 247 -15.72 0.96 -1.02
CA SER A 247 -16.22 -0.33 -0.53
C SER A 247 -15.68 -0.72 0.85
N TRP A 248 -14.88 0.14 1.48
CA TRP A 248 -14.21 -0.12 2.74
C TRP A 248 -14.95 0.54 3.91
N LYS A 249 -15.14 -0.20 5.00
CA LYS A 249 -15.65 0.36 6.27
C LYS A 249 -14.53 0.99 7.10
N SER A 250 -13.33 0.41 7.01
CA SER A 250 -12.13 0.85 7.71
C SER A 250 -11.13 1.45 6.74
N ASP A 251 -10.40 2.48 7.16
CA ASP A 251 -9.34 3.07 6.36
C ASP A 251 -8.12 2.15 6.17
N LEU A 252 -7.22 2.54 5.27
CA LEU A 252 -6.00 1.80 4.93
C LEU A 252 -5.13 1.50 6.15
N ALA A 253 -4.88 2.50 7.01
CA ALA A 253 -4.01 2.32 8.17
C ALA A 253 -4.61 1.31 9.14
N SER A 254 -5.91 1.37 9.38
CA SER A 254 -6.62 0.38 10.21
C SER A 254 -6.56 -1.02 9.61
N GLN A 255 -6.75 -1.16 8.29
CA GLN A 255 -6.60 -2.47 7.63
C GLN A 255 -5.17 -3.02 7.71
N ILE A 256 -4.16 -2.16 7.56
CA ILE A 256 -2.75 -2.54 7.72
C ILE A 256 -2.47 -2.99 9.15
N THR A 257 -2.91 -2.23 10.15
CA THR A 257 -2.70 -2.54 11.57
C THR A 257 -3.34 -3.85 11.97
N ARG A 258 -4.58 -4.12 11.52
CA ARG A 258 -5.27 -5.40 11.73
C ARG A 258 -4.51 -6.55 11.06
N SER A 259 -4.12 -6.37 9.80
CA SER A 259 -3.36 -7.38 9.05
C SER A 259 -2.03 -7.73 9.73
N ALA A 260 -1.35 -6.75 10.32
CA ALA A 260 -0.09 -6.97 11.01
C ALA A 260 -0.23 -7.90 12.24
N ARG A 261 -1.41 -7.99 12.87
CA ARG A 261 -1.65 -8.91 14.00
C ARG A 261 -1.58 -10.38 13.60
N MET A 262 -1.90 -10.69 12.35
CA MET A 262 -1.82 -12.07 11.81
C MET A 262 -0.43 -12.67 11.97
N TRP A 263 0.63 -11.85 11.85
CA TRP A 263 2.01 -12.30 12.02
C TRP A 263 2.39 -12.60 13.48
N LYS A 264 1.61 -12.10 14.44
CA LYS A 264 1.78 -12.44 15.86
C LYS A 264 1.00 -13.71 16.23
N GLU A 265 -0.14 -13.94 15.58
CA GLU A 265 -1.06 -15.02 15.90
C GLU A 265 -0.82 -16.30 15.08
N ARG A 266 -0.21 -16.18 13.89
CA ARG A 266 -0.05 -17.27 12.91
C ARG A 266 1.40 -17.37 12.46
N GLY A 267 1.75 -18.52 11.87
CA GLY A 267 3.03 -18.66 11.18
C GLY A 267 3.13 -17.69 10.00
N ALA A 268 4.29 -17.04 9.84
CA ALA A 268 4.49 -15.94 8.89
C ALA A 268 4.05 -16.26 7.45
N SER A 269 4.36 -17.46 6.93
CA SER A 269 3.93 -17.87 5.58
C SER A 269 2.43 -18.08 5.47
N ALA A 270 1.77 -18.56 6.53
CA ALA A 270 0.32 -18.73 6.56
C ALA A 270 -0.38 -17.36 6.59
N ALA A 271 0.09 -16.44 7.45
CA ALA A 271 -0.39 -15.07 7.51
C ALA A 271 -0.26 -14.35 6.15
N ALA A 272 0.91 -14.48 5.52
CA ALA A 272 1.17 -13.89 4.21
C ALA A 272 0.25 -14.46 3.13
N GLY A 273 0.06 -15.78 3.10
CA GLY A 273 -0.85 -16.44 2.15
C GLY A 273 -2.30 -16.01 2.32
N GLU A 274 -2.78 -15.99 3.56
CA GLU A 274 -4.15 -15.58 3.90
C GLU A 274 -4.45 -14.13 3.53
N LEU A 275 -3.48 -13.22 3.76
CA LEU A 275 -3.62 -11.83 3.33
C LEU A 275 -3.72 -11.73 1.80
N VAL A 276 -2.83 -12.38 1.05
CA VAL A 276 -2.90 -12.35 -0.42
C VAL A 276 -4.24 -12.91 -0.90
N ASP A 277 -4.69 -14.04 -0.34
CA ASP A 277 -5.95 -14.67 -0.75
C ASP A 277 -7.17 -13.79 -0.45
N SER A 278 -7.16 -13.05 0.68
CA SER A 278 -8.20 -12.07 1.00
C SER A 278 -8.22 -10.90 0.01
N LEU A 279 -7.05 -10.35 -0.32
CA LEU A 279 -6.90 -9.25 -1.27
C LEU A 279 -7.36 -9.68 -2.67
N LEU A 280 -6.97 -10.87 -3.14
CA LEU A 280 -7.42 -11.41 -4.41
C LEU A 280 -8.94 -11.55 -4.47
N ARG A 281 -9.55 -12.03 -3.38
CA ARG A 281 -10.99 -12.29 -3.29
C ARG A 281 -11.81 -11.00 -3.23
N SER A 282 -11.44 -10.09 -2.34
CA SER A 282 -12.28 -8.96 -1.93
C SER A 282 -11.66 -7.57 -2.17
N GLY A 283 -10.34 -7.50 -2.38
CA GLY A 283 -9.59 -6.24 -2.36
C GLY A 283 -9.38 -5.67 -0.95
N GLN A 284 -9.74 -6.42 0.09
CA GLN A 284 -9.66 -5.98 1.49
C GLN A 284 -8.83 -6.94 2.32
N ALA A 285 -8.27 -6.42 3.42
CA ALA A 285 -7.65 -7.24 4.44
C ALA A 285 -8.69 -8.17 5.09
N PRO A 286 -8.28 -9.32 5.67
CA PRO A 286 -9.20 -10.17 6.42
C PRO A 286 -9.85 -9.39 7.57
N SER A 287 -11.16 -9.52 7.71
CA SER A 287 -11.87 -9.04 8.89
C SER A 287 -11.68 -10.04 10.02
N PHE A 288 -10.99 -9.62 11.09
CA PHE A 288 -10.97 -10.35 12.34
C PHE A 288 -12.11 -9.79 13.19
N GLU A 289 -13.24 -10.51 13.27
CA GLU A 289 -14.14 -10.27 14.39
C GLU A 289 -13.40 -10.71 15.67
N PRO A 290 -13.42 -9.91 16.74
CA PRO A 290 -12.94 -10.37 18.03
C PRO A 290 -13.71 -11.65 18.37
N GLN A 291 -13.00 -12.72 18.76
CA GLN A 291 -13.66 -13.81 19.45
C GLN A 291 -14.00 -13.31 20.85
N ASP A 292 -15.29 -13.22 21.14
CA ASP A 292 -15.83 -12.93 22.48
C ASP A 292 -15.34 -13.93 23.54
#